data_AF-A0A7V5DL44-F1
#
_entry.id   AF-A0A7V5DL44-F1
#
_cell.length_a   1.000
_cell.length_b   1.000
_cell.length_c   1.000
_cell.angle_alpha   90.00
_cell.angle_beta   90.00
_cell.angle_gamma   90.00
#
_symmetry.space_group_name_H-M   'P 1'
#
loop_
_entity.id
_entity.type
_entity.pdbx_description
1 polymer ?
#
loop_
_entity_poly.entity_id
_entity_poly.type
_entity_poly.pdbx_seq_one_letter_code
_entity_poly.pdbx_strand_id
1 'polypeptide(L)'
;MATCRILDTWDDFLRFWAAAASLPPPAQADLWRADYMARYPELLRKQADDYTSQGVDWRDIAADRIFPRLPERLPRMQAARDRLPHVCVSIYERARATLDLDFDVLFVIYVGIGCGAGWATRYEGRPACLLGLENIAEEG
;
A
#
# COMPACT_ATOMS: atom_id res chain seq x y z
N MET A 1 20.32 -8.97 -16.19
CA MET A 1 20.08 -9.80 -15.00
C MET A 1 18.78 -9.34 -14.40
N ALA A 2 17.92 -10.25 -13.97
CA ALA A 2 16.66 -9.91 -13.32
C ALA A 2 16.92 -9.22 -11.97
N THR A 3 16.17 -8.16 -11.68
CA THR A 3 16.32 -7.28 -10.52
C THR A 3 15.00 -7.07 -9.79
N CYS A 4 15.07 -6.72 -8.50
CA CYS A 4 13.93 -6.16 -7.80
C CYS A 4 14.05 -4.65 -7.64
N ARG A 5 12.91 -3.96 -7.70
CA ARG A 5 12.80 -2.53 -7.41
C ARG A 5 11.75 -2.31 -6.33
N ILE A 6 11.88 -1.21 -5.60
CA ILE A 6 10.95 -0.84 -4.54
C ILE A 6 10.45 0.57 -4.79
N LEU A 7 9.13 0.71 -4.85
CA LEU A 7 8.43 1.98 -4.77
C LEU A 7 7.91 2.11 -3.33
N ASP A 8 8.60 2.92 -2.52
CA ASP A 8 8.18 3.25 -1.17
C ASP A 8 7.46 4.60 -1.19
N THR A 9 6.21 4.62 -0.75
CA THR A 9 5.36 5.81 -0.77
C THR A 9 5.14 6.39 0.63
N TRP A 10 5.90 5.92 1.63
CA TRP A 10 5.74 6.28 3.04
C TRP A 10 5.89 7.77 3.33
N ASP A 11 6.88 8.43 2.74
CA ASP A 11 7.09 9.87 2.97
C ASP A 11 5.95 10.72 2.39
N ASP A 12 5.37 10.28 1.27
CA ASP A 12 4.21 10.90 0.65
C ASP A 12 2.97 10.71 1.54
N PHE A 13 2.80 9.51 2.10
CA PHE A 13 1.78 9.24 3.10
C PHE A 13 1.94 10.12 4.35
N LEU A 14 3.14 10.26 4.92
CA LEU A 14 3.36 11.09 6.11
C LEU A 14 3.02 12.56 5.87
N ARG A 15 3.33 13.08 4.68
CA ARG A 15 2.95 14.47 4.30
C ARG A 15 1.44 14.63 4.23
N PHE A 16 0.74 13.69 3.59
CA PHE A 16 -0.71 13.66 3.57
C PHE A 16 -1.28 13.58 5.00
N TRP A 17 -0.76 12.66 5.81
CA TRP A 17 -1.27 12.39 7.15
C TRP A 17 -1.09 13.61 8.07
N ALA A 18 0.02 14.34 7.95
CA ALA A 18 0.22 15.58 8.69
C ALA A 18 -0.87 16.63 8.42
N ALA A 19 -1.43 16.68 7.21
CA ALA A 19 -2.55 17.56 6.86
C ALA A 19 -3.92 16.94 7.22
N ALA A 20 -4.04 15.62 7.20
CA ALA A 20 -5.31 14.90 7.36
C ALA A 20 -5.66 14.54 8.81
N ALA A 21 -4.68 14.34 9.69
CA ALA A 21 -4.85 13.68 10.99
C ALA A 21 -5.91 14.34 11.89
N SER A 22 -6.11 15.65 11.81
CA SER A 22 -7.11 16.39 12.59
C SER A 22 -8.48 16.53 11.91
N LEU A 23 -8.61 16.09 10.66
CA LEU A 23 -9.87 16.13 9.91
C LEU A 23 -10.79 14.96 10.31
N PRO A 24 -12.11 15.09 10.13
CA PRO A 24 -13.02 13.95 10.31
C PRO A 24 -12.76 12.87 9.24
N PRO A 25 -13.04 11.58 9.51
CA PRO A 25 -12.68 10.47 8.62
C PRO A 25 -13.15 10.59 7.15
N PRO A 26 -14.37 11.09 6.85
CA PRO A 26 -14.77 11.33 5.46
C PRO A 26 -13.87 12.34 4.74
N ALA A 27 -13.47 13.41 5.42
CA ALA A 27 -12.54 14.40 4.87
C ALA A 27 -11.11 13.86 4.74
N GLN A 28 -10.70 12.94 5.63
CA GLN A 28 -9.44 12.21 5.49
C GLN A 28 -9.44 11.33 4.23
N ALA A 29 -10.55 10.64 3.93
CA ALA A 29 -10.70 9.82 2.73
C ALA A 29 -10.66 10.65 1.44
N ASP A 30 -11.33 11.79 1.43
CA ASP A 30 -11.27 12.70 0.28
C ASP A 30 -9.87 13.25 0.05
N LEU A 31 -9.17 13.66 1.11
CA LEU A 31 -7.81 14.17 1.01
C LEU A 31 -6.81 13.06 0.65
N TRP A 32 -6.99 11.85 1.15
CA TRP A 32 -6.17 10.68 0.78
C TRP A 32 -6.22 10.44 -0.73
N ARG A 33 -7.42 10.51 -1.32
CA ARG A 33 -7.59 10.41 -2.76
C ARG A 33 -6.96 11.59 -3.51
N ALA A 34 -7.24 12.81 -3.04
CA ALA A 34 -6.92 14.04 -3.79
C ALA A 34 -5.45 14.46 -3.69
N ASP A 35 -4.72 14.08 -2.64
CA ASP A 35 -3.31 14.46 -2.43
C ASP A 35 -2.38 13.25 -2.51
N TYR A 36 -2.51 12.28 -1.60
CA TYR A 36 -1.58 11.15 -1.54
C TYR A 36 -1.71 10.24 -2.78
N MET A 37 -2.91 9.72 -3.03
CA MET A 37 -3.15 8.77 -4.12
C MET A 37 -3.20 9.42 -5.50
N ALA A 38 -3.41 10.72 -5.60
CA ALA A 38 -3.34 11.46 -6.86
C ALA A 38 -1.95 11.33 -7.52
N ARG A 39 -0.90 11.10 -6.72
CA ARG A 39 0.47 10.86 -7.19
C ARG A 39 0.68 9.44 -7.76
N TYR A 40 -0.23 8.52 -7.43
CA TYR A 40 -0.16 7.11 -7.79
C TYR A 40 -1.50 6.65 -8.40
N PRO A 41 -1.91 7.19 -9.58
CA PRO A 41 -3.24 6.99 -10.13
C PRO A 41 -3.58 5.53 -10.43
N GLU A 42 -2.60 4.71 -10.83
CA GLU A 42 -2.81 3.27 -10.99
C GLU A 42 -3.08 2.57 -9.65
N LEU A 43 -2.36 2.96 -8.60
CA LEU A 43 -2.54 2.39 -7.25
C LEU A 43 -3.91 2.76 -6.68
N LEU A 44 -4.34 4.01 -6.87
CA LEU A 44 -5.68 4.47 -6.53
C LEU A 44 -6.74 3.62 -7.22
N ARG A 45 -6.63 3.49 -8.54
CA ARG A 45 -7.60 2.76 -9.35
C ARG A 45 -7.69 1.31 -8.91
N LYS A 46 -6.57 0.64 -8.66
CA LYS A 46 -6.56 -0.75 -8.18
C LYS A 46 -7.33 -0.94 -6.87
N GLN A 47 -7.15 -0.04 -5.91
CA GLN A 47 -7.86 -0.10 -4.63
C GLN A 47 -9.36 0.22 -4.77
N ALA A 48 -9.69 1.25 -5.55
CA ALA A 48 -11.08 1.62 -5.79
C ALA A 48 -11.83 0.55 -6.60
N ASP A 49 -11.19 -0.04 -7.62
CA ASP A 49 -11.76 -1.10 -8.44
C ASP A 49 -12.02 -2.38 -7.63
N ASP A 50 -11.14 -2.71 -6.66
CA ASP A 50 -11.30 -3.87 -5.78
C ASP A 50 -12.63 -3.82 -5.01
N TYR A 51 -12.91 -2.70 -4.33
CA TYR A 51 -14.20 -2.51 -3.65
C TYR A 51 -15.38 -2.35 -4.62
N THR A 52 -15.18 -1.62 -5.72
CA THR A 52 -16.24 -1.41 -6.72
C THR A 52 -16.70 -2.74 -7.32
N SER A 53 -15.78 -3.68 -7.56
CA SER A 53 -16.10 -5.03 -8.06
C SER A 53 -16.95 -5.86 -7.11
N GLN A 54 -16.93 -5.50 -5.82
CA GLN A 54 -17.74 -6.11 -4.75
C GLN A 54 -19.04 -5.33 -4.48
N GLY A 55 -19.31 -4.25 -5.24
CA GLY A 55 -20.48 -3.40 -5.04
C GLY A 55 -20.40 -2.50 -3.80
N VAL A 56 -19.19 -2.21 -3.31
CA VAL A 56 -18.93 -1.43 -2.10
C VAL A 56 -18.33 -0.08 -2.47
N ASP A 57 -18.79 1.01 -1.85
CA ASP A 57 -18.10 2.31 -1.94
C ASP A 57 -16.86 2.26 -1.04
N TRP A 58 -15.70 2.40 -1.67
CA TRP A 58 -14.42 2.40 -0.98
C TRP A 58 -14.29 3.54 0.04
N ARG A 59 -15.03 4.65 -0.13
CA ARG A 59 -15.02 5.78 0.80
C ARG A 59 -15.60 5.41 2.15
N ASP A 60 -16.67 4.63 2.16
CA ASP A 60 -17.33 4.19 3.38
C ASP A 60 -16.39 3.29 4.17
N ILE A 61 -15.73 2.33 3.49
CA ILE A 61 -14.72 1.46 4.12
C ILE A 61 -13.57 2.29 4.68
N ALA A 62 -13.05 3.24 3.91
CA ALA A 62 -11.94 4.06 4.34
C ALA A 62 -12.30 4.90 5.57
N ALA A 63 -13.45 5.58 5.55
CA ALA A 63 -13.92 6.46 6.62
C ALA A 63 -14.34 5.70 7.89
N ASP A 64 -14.96 4.52 7.76
CA ASP A 64 -15.54 3.82 8.91
C ASP A 64 -14.56 2.82 9.54
N ARG A 65 -13.68 2.22 8.74
CA ARG A 65 -12.84 1.10 9.19
C ARG A 65 -11.36 1.44 9.29
N ILE A 66 -10.84 2.20 8.34
CA ILE A 66 -9.39 2.37 8.18
C ILE A 66 -8.90 3.63 8.89
N PHE A 67 -9.40 4.80 8.48
CA PHE A 67 -8.94 6.09 9.02
C PHE A 67 -9.10 6.24 10.54
N PRO A 68 -10.22 5.78 11.17
CA PRO A 68 -10.36 5.86 12.63
C PRO A 68 -9.31 5.05 13.40
N ARG A 69 -8.75 4.00 12.78
CA ARG A 69 -7.77 3.10 13.40
C ARG A 69 -6.33 3.42 13.00
N LEU A 70 -6.14 4.22 11.96
CA LEU A 70 -4.83 4.58 11.44
C LEU A 70 -3.88 5.15 12.51
N PRO A 71 -4.29 6.09 13.39
CA PRO A 71 -3.40 6.63 14.42
C PRO A 71 -2.79 5.56 15.33
N GLU A 72 -3.60 4.58 15.72
CA GLU A 72 -3.18 3.47 16.59
C GLU A 72 -2.23 2.50 15.85
N ARG A 73 -2.37 2.40 14.52
CA ARG A 73 -1.58 1.51 13.66
C ARG A 73 -0.25 2.11 13.22
N LEU A 74 -0.10 3.44 13.22
CA LEU A 74 1.10 4.14 12.72
C LEU A 74 2.43 3.57 13.22
N PRO A 75 2.63 3.30 14.53
CA PRO A 75 3.91 2.75 15.00
C PRO A 75 4.23 1.38 14.36
N ARG A 76 3.22 0.54 14.16
CA ARG A 76 3.37 -0.78 13.52
C ARG A 76 3.57 -0.65 12.01
N MET A 77 2.88 0.29 11.37
CA MET A 77 3.05 0.60 9.95
C MET A 77 4.50 1.03 9.66
N GLN A 78 5.04 1.93 10.48
CA GLN A 78 6.43 2.37 10.35
C GLN A 78 7.40 1.20 10.58
N ALA A 79 7.17 0.40 11.63
CA ALA A 79 7.97 -0.77 11.92
C ALA A 79 7.96 -1.79 10.76
N ALA A 80 6.82 -1.99 10.10
CA ALA A 80 6.71 -2.83 8.91
C ALA A 80 7.48 -2.21 7.73
N ARG A 81 7.26 -0.92 7.45
CA ARG A 81 7.95 -0.17 6.41
C ARG A 81 9.47 -0.26 6.54
N ASP A 82 10.02 -0.19 7.75
CA ASP A 82 11.47 -0.24 7.96
C ASP A 82 12.08 -1.62 7.66
N ARG A 83 11.28 -2.68 7.76
CA ARG A 83 11.73 -4.06 7.51
C ARG A 83 11.49 -4.50 6.06
N LEU A 84 10.38 -4.07 5.46
CA LEU A 84 9.93 -4.54 4.16
C LEU A 84 10.98 -4.43 3.05
N PRO A 85 11.74 -3.32 2.90
CA PRO A 85 12.76 -3.24 1.86
C PRO A 85 13.79 -4.38 1.92
N HIS A 86 14.26 -4.71 3.12
CA HIS A 86 15.20 -5.81 3.32
C HIS A 86 14.56 -7.17 3.04
N VAL A 87 13.31 -7.37 3.50
CA VAL A 87 12.55 -8.60 3.28
C VAL A 87 12.27 -8.81 1.79
N CYS A 88 11.84 -7.78 1.07
CA CYS A 88 11.56 -7.84 -0.37
C CYS A 88 12.80 -8.26 -1.17
N VAL A 89 13.95 -7.65 -0.90
CA VAL A 89 15.22 -8.02 -1.56
C VAL A 89 15.57 -9.47 -1.24
N SER A 90 15.51 -9.87 0.04
CA SER A 90 15.85 -11.23 0.45
C SER A 90 14.93 -12.29 -0.17
N ILE A 91 13.62 -12.03 -0.23
CA ILE A 91 12.64 -12.95 -0.83
C ILE A 91 12.87 -13.06 -2.33
N TYR A 92 13.10 -11.93 -3.01
CA TYR A 92 13.37 -11.93 -4.44
C TYR A 92 14.63 -12.74 -4.78
N GLU A 93 15.72 -12.52 -4.05
CA GLU A 93 16.98 -13.26 -4.23
C GLU A 93 16.80 -14.77 -4.00
N ARG A 94 16.04 -15.15 -2.97
CA ARG A 94 15.72 -16.55 -2.72
C ARG A 94 14.84 -17.15 -3.81
N ALA A 95 13.83 -16.41 -4.28
CA ALA A 95 12.97 -16.84 -5.38
C ALA A 95 13.76 -17.02 -6.66
N ARG A 96 14.68 -16.10 -6.99
CA ARG A 96 15.60 -16.23 -8.13
C ARG A 96 16.45 -17.48 -8.03
N ALA A 97 17.08 -17.73 -6.88
CA ALA A 97 17.96 -18.88 -6.69
C ALA A 97 17.22 -20.22 -6.65
N THR A 98 15.98 -20.25 -6.16
CA THR A 98 15.24 -21.50 -5.91
C THR A 98 14.27 -21.86 -7.04
N LEU A 99 13.66 -20.86 -7.65
CA LEU A 99 12.62 -21.02 -8.67
C LEU A 99 13.09 -20.61 -10.07
N ASP A 100 14.37 -20.26 -10.22
CA ASP A 100 14.96 -19.73 -11.46
C ASP A 100 14.19 -18.53 -12.01
N LEU A 101 13.82 -17.61 -11.11
CA LEU A 101 13.06 -16.41 -11.45
C LEU A 101 13.85 -15.52 -12.41
N ASP A 102 13.41 -15.42 -13.65
CA ASP A 102 14.14 -14.76 -14.74
C ASP A 102 13.60 -13.36 -15.10
N PHE A 103 12.66 -12.83 -14.31
CA PHE A 103 12.03 -11.53 -14.55
C PHE A 103 12.14 -10.54 -13.38
N ASP A 104 11.98 -9.27 -13.71
CA ASP A 104 11.99 -8.17 -12.75
C ASP A 104 10.69 -8.11 -11.93
N VAL A 105 10.81 -7.80 -10.64
CA VAL A 105 9.65 -7.61 -9.73
C VAL A 105 9.69 -6.23 -9.09
N LEU A 106 8.57 -5.50 -9.16
CA LEU A 106 8.37 -4.26 -8.43
C LEU A 106 7.61 -4.52 -7.12
N PHE A 107 8.21 -4.17 -5.99
CA PHE A 107 7.50 -4.11 -4.73
C PHE A 107 6.97 -2.69 -4.50
N VAL A 108 5.69 -2.53 -4.18
CA VAL A 108 5.09 -1.24 -3.88
C VAL A 108 4.65 -1.24 -2.43
N ILE A 109 5.26 -0.39 -1.62
CA ILE A 109 4.94 -0.22 -0.20
C ILE A 109 4.06 1.03 -0.07
N TYR A 110 2.84 0.86 0.43
CA TYR A 110 1.84 1.93 0.47
C TYR A 110 0.92 1.85 1.68
N VAL A 111 0.20 2.94 1.93
CA VAL A 111 -0.92 2.96 2.90
C VAL A 111 -2.21 3.07 2.12
N GLY A 112 -2.98 2.00 2.15
CA GLY A 112 -4.22 1.88 1.44
C GLY A 112 -5.46 2.10 2.29
N ILE A 113 -6.54 1.57 1.76
CA ILE A 113 -7.89 1.63 2.34
C ILE A 113 -8.43 0.23 2.67
N GLY A 114 -7.55 -0.73 2.96
CA GLY A 114 -7.96 -2.01 3.53
C GLY A 114 -8.18 -3.16 2.55
N CYS A 115 -7.74 -3.02 1.29
CA CYS A 115 -7.91 -4.04 0.24
C CYS A 115 -7.07 -5.32 0.49
N GLY A 116 -6.06 -5.28 1.36
CA GLY A 116 -5.23 -6.46 1.67
C GLY A 116 -3.83 -6.10 2.19
N ALA A 117 -3.24 -6.98 3.00
CA ALA A 117 -1.86 -6.82 3.47
C ALA A 117 -0.85 -6.94 2.31
N GLY A 118 -1.19 -7.73 1.29
CA GLY A 118 -0.55 -7.63 0.00
C GLY A 118 -1.16 -8.53 -1.07
N TRP A 119 -0.89 -8.21 -2.33
CA TRP A 119 -1.31 -9.03 -3.47
C TRP A 119 -0.32 -8.94 -4.64
N ALA A 120 -0.20 -10.03 -5.39
CA ALA A 120 0.57 -10.10 -6.63
C ALA A 120 -0.28 -9.59 -7.82
N THR A 121 0.26 -8.68 -8.62
CA THR A 121 -0.45 -8.05 -9.75
C THR A 121 0.55 -7.54 -10.80
N ARG A 122 0.08 -6.67 -11.70
CA ARG A 122 0.93 -5.80 -12.51
C ARG A 122 0.82 -4.36 -12.04
N TYR A 123 1.91 -3.61 -12.03
CA TYR A 123 1.96 -2.17 -11.79
C TYR A 123 2.87 -1.53 -12.83
N GLU A 124 2.43 -0.47 -13.51
CA GLU A 124 3.11 0.13 -14.67
C GLU A 124 3.47 -0.93 -15.74
N GLY A 125 2.58 -1.91 -15.93
CA GLY A 125 2.75 -3.02 -16.89
C GLY A 125 3.70 -4.14 -16.43
N ARG A 126 4.38 -4.00 -15.28
CA ARG A 126 5.40 -4.94 -14.79
C ARG A 126 4.87 -5.84 -13.68
N PRO A 127 5.38 -7.08 -13.51
CA PRO A 127 5.07 -7.91 -12.34
C PRO A 127 5.35 -7.13 -11.05
N ALA A 128 4.37 -7.11 -10.15
CA ALA A 128 4.46 -6.34 -8.92
C ALA A 128 3.79 -7.02 -7.73
N CYS A 129 4.30 -6.74 -6.54
CA CYS A 129 3.68 -7.08 -5.26
C CYS A 129 3.33 -5.78 -4.56
N LEU A 130 2.04 -5.53 -4.32
CA LEU A 130 1.59 -4.39 -3.54
C LEU A 130 1.51 -4.81 -2.07
N LEU A 131 2.02 -3.97 -1.17
CA LEU A 131 2.15 -4.24 0.26
C LEU A 131 1.50 -3.09 1.03
N GLY A 132 0.28 -3.34 1.53
CA GLY A 132 -0.55 -2.36 2.25
C GLY A 132 -0.20 -2.34 3.74
N LEU A 133 0.48 -1.28 4.19
CA LEU A 133 0.98 -1.15 5.56
C LEU A 133 -0.14 -1.11 6.61
N GLU A 134 -1.29 -0.53 6.28
CA GLU A 134 -2.46 -0.44 7.16
C GLU A 134 -3.01 -1.82 7.53
N ASN A 135 -3.00 -2.75 6.58
CA ASN A 135 -3.45 -4.14 6.81
C ASN A 135 -2.33 -4.98 7.42
N ILE A 136 -1.07 -4.79 7.01
CA ILE A 136 0.07 -5.44 7.68
C ILE A 136 0.07 -5.10 9.18
N ALA A 137 -0.17 -3.83 9.53
CA ALA A 137 -0.23 -3.41 10.92
C ALA A 137 -1.45 -3.94 11.71
N GLU A 138 -2.55 -4.24 11.02
CA GLU A 138 -3.76 -4.84 11.58
C GLU A 138 -3.57 -6.32 11.91
N GLU A 139 -2.96 -7.09 11.00
CA GLU A 139 -2.80 -8.54 11.11
C GLU A 139 -1.67 -8.95 12.08
N GLY A 140 -0.69 -8.07 12.34
CA GLY A 140 0.42 -8.31 13.27
C GLY A 140 1.59 -9.08 12.64
#